data_AF-L0G3B4-F1
#
_entry.id   AF-L0G3B4-F1
#
_cell.length_a   1.000
_cell.length_b   1.000
_cell.length_c   1.000
_cell.angle_alpha   90.00
_cell.angle_beta   90.00
_cell.angle_gamma   90.00
#
_symmetry.space_group_name_H-M   'P 1'
#
loop_
_entity.id
_entity.type
_entity.pdbx_description
1 polymer ?
#
loop_
_entity_poly.entity_id
_entity_poly.type
_entity_poly.pdbx_seq_one_letter_code
_entity_poly.pdbx_strand_id
1 'polypeptide(L)'
;MKNTIPKATAKKWMQRWKKMEKDYNKKTPVNGFLVPMIDLQEVIAEIGATNVRTYLGIDDNDMEKLLIVGVDENGNDMTNEAQGQFVYDFTKPCPPDCGEMDDDGLLSL
;
A
#
# COMPACT_ATOMS: atom_id res chain seq x y z
N MET A 1 2.30 19.42 -13.80
CA MET A 1 3.44 18.55 -13.40
C MET A 1 2.91 17.13 -13.27
N LYS A 2 3.64 16.09 -13.71
CA LYS A 2 3.21 14.70 -13.52
C LYS A 2 4.02 14.09 -12.37
N ASN A 3 3.36 13.64 -11.31
CA ASN A 3 4.00 13.02 -10.14
C ASN A 3 4.24 11.53 -10.40
N THR A 4 5.06 11.22 -11.41
CA THR A 4 5.31 9.84 -11.88
C THR A 4 6.81 9.62 -12.15
N ILE A 5 7.29 8.39 -11.95
CA ILE A 5 8.65 7.96 -12.31
C ILE A 5 8.65 7.04 -13.53
N PRO A 6 9.77 6.93 -14.28
CA PRO A 6 9.89 5.95 -15.37
C PRO A 6 9.86 4.50 -14.87
N LYS A 7 9.33 3.58 -15.69
CA LYS A 7 9.27 2.12 -15.42
C LYS A 7 10.61 1.52 -15.01
N ALA A 8 11.70 1.89 -15.70
CA ALA A 8 13.04 1.41 -15.37
C ALA A 8 13.49 1.82 -13.95
N THR A 9 13.13 3.03 -13.51
CA THR A 9 13.41 3.50 -12.15
C THR A 9 12.57 2.74 -11.12
N ALA A 10 11.29 2.50 -11.40
CA ALA A 10 10.41 1.71 -10.54
C ALA A 10 10.94 0.28 -10.34
N LYS A 11 11.32 -0.42 -11.42
CA LYS A 11 11.89 -1.78 -11.37
C LYS A 11 13.17 -1.81 -10.54
N LYS A 12 14.06 -0.83 -10.70
CA LYS A 12 15.30 -0.69 -9.89
C LYS A 12 15.00 -0.55 -8.40
N TRP A 13 13.97 0.20 -8.03
CA TRP A 13 13.58 0.36 -6.62
C TRP A 13 12.99 -0.92 -6.04
N MET A 14 12.15 -1.63 -6.78
CA MET A 14 11.60 -2.93 -6.36
C MET A 14 12.69 -3.98 -6.16
N GLN A 15 13.68 -4.06 -7.06
CA GLN A 15 14.82 -4.96 -6.90
C GLN A 15 15.63 -4.66 -5.63
N ARG A 16 15.80 -3.37 -5.31
CA ARG A 16 16.48 -2.95 -4.08
C ARG A 16 15.67 -3.35 -2.84
N TRP A 17 14.36 -3.13 -2.85
CA TRP A 17 13.46 -3.57 -1.77
C TRP A 17 13.59 -5.07 -1.52
N LYS A 18 13.35 -5.90 -2.55
CA LYS A 18 13.43 -7.36 -2.48
C LYS A 18 14.78 -7.87 -1.97
N LYS A 19 15.88 -7.20 -2.35
CA LYS A 19 17.22 -7.55 -1.86
C LYS A 19 17.38 -7.28 -0.36
N MET A 20 16.81 -6.19 0.15
CA MET A 20 16.95 -5.79 1.56
C MET A 20 15.95 -6.51 2.47
N GLU A 21 14.74 -6.77 1.97
CA GLU A 21 13.64 -7.36 2.73
C GLU A 21 13.87 -8.86 3.03
N LYS A 22 14.56 -9.58 2.14
CA LYS A 22 15.00 -10.98 2.34
C LYS A 22 15.77 -11.21 3.66
N ASP A 23 16.47 -10.20 4.15
CA ASP A 23 17.23 -10.29 5.41
C ASP A 23 16.36 -10.01 6.64
N TYR A 24 15.19 -9.38 6.45
CA TYR A 24 14.30 -8.88 7.50
C TYR A 24 13.04 -9.74 7.68
N ASN A 25 12.45 -10.25 6.59
CA ASN A 25 11.23 -11.05 6.59
C ASN A 25 11.49 -12.42 5.96
N LYS A 26 11.53 -13.47 6.78
CA LYS A 26 11.79 -14.86 6.34
C LYS A 26 10.50 -15.61 5.99
N LYS A 27 9.34 -15.06 6.34
CA LYS A 27 8.03 -15.52 5.91
C LYS A 27 7.68 -14.76 4.62
N THR A 28 6.99 -15.42 3.71
CA THR A 28 6.73 -15.03 2.31
C THR A 28 6.76 -13.51 2.03
N PRO A 29 7.73 -13.00 1.25
CA PRO A 29 7.93 -11.57 1.10
C PRO A 29 6.83 -10.94 0.25
N VAL A 30 6.11 -9.95 0.79
CA VAL A 30 5.13 -9.18 0.04
C VAL A 30 5.84 -8.08 -0.75
N ASN A 31 5.68 -8.14 -2.07
CA ASN A 31 6.32 -7.22 -3.00
C ASN A 31 5.42 -6.03 -3.37
N GLY A 32 4.15 -6.10 -3.02
CA GLY A 32 3.18 -5.05 -3.23
C GLY A 32 1.79 -5.44 -2.74
N PHE A 33 0.87 -4.50 -2.86
CA PHE A 33 -0.52 -4.66 -2.45
C PHE A 33 -1.43 -4.29 -3.60
N LEU A 34 -2.39 -5.14 -3.92
CA LEU A 34 -3.51 -4.76 -4.76
C LEU A 34 -4.49 -3.97 -3.90
N VAL A 35 -4.66 -2.69 -4.24
CA VAL A 35 -5.63 -1.78 -3.62
C VAL A 35 -6.83 -1.64 -4.54
N PRO A 36 -8.04 -2.05 -4.13
CA PRO A 36 -9.28 -1.74 -4.82
C PRO A 36 -9.40 -0.23 -5.06
N MET A 37 -9.83 0.14 -6.26
CA MET A 37 -10.01 1.56 -6.60
C MET A 37 -11.01 2.25 -5.67
N ILE A 38 -12.00 1.51 -5.16
CA ILE A 38 -13.04 2.05 -4.29
C ILE A 38 -12.46 2.58 -2.97
N ASP A 39 -11.50 1.88 -2.34
CA ASP A 39 -10.86 2.35 -1.10
C ASP A 39 -10.16 3.70 -1.31
N LEU A 40 -9.48 3.87 -2.45
CA LEU A 40 -8.84 5.13 -2.80
C LEU A 40 -9.88 6.23 -3.05
N GLN A 41 -11.01 5.91 -3.66
CA GLN A 41 -12.10 6.87 -3.87
C GLN A 41 -12.74 7.29 -2.55
N GLU A 42 -12.94 6.35 -1.63
CA GLU A 42 -13.54 6.59 -0.32
C GLU A 42 -12.65 7.47 0.55
N VAL A 43 -11.35 7.17 0.66
CA VAL A 43 -10.42 8.01 1.44
C VAL A 43 -10.25 9.41 0.83
N ILE A 44 -10.31 9.54 -0.50
CA ILE A 44 -10.26 10.85 -1.18
C ILE A 44 -11.56 11.64 -0.94
N ALA A 45 -12.69 10.96 -0.72
CA ALA A 45 -13.98 11.59 -0.50
C ALA A 45 -14.20 12.07 0.95
N GLU A 46 -13.33 11.69 1.89
CA GLU A 46 -13.40 12.16 3.27
C GLU A 46 -13.31 13.70 3.35
N ILE A 47 -14.24 14.31 4.07
CA ILE A 47 -14.30 15.77 4.21
C ILE A 47 -13.09 16.24 5.03
N GLY A 48 -12.23 17.05 4.41
CA GLY A 48 -11.03 17.61 5.03
C GLY A 48 -9.74 16.86 4.72
N ALA A 49 -9.81 15.72 4.01
CA ALA A 49 -8.61 15.02 3.56
C ALA A 49 -7.87 15.83 2.47
N THR A 50 -6.60 16.11 2.72
CA THR A 50 -5.70 16.81 1.78
C THR A 50 -4.60 15.88 1.26
N ASN A 51 -4.28 14.84 2.01
CA ASN A 51 -3.31 13.81 1.68
C ASN A 51 -3.83 12.44 2.09
N VAL A 52 -3.13 11.40 1.67
CA VAL A 52 -3.35 10.02 2.12
C VAL A 52 -2.04 9.50 2.69
N ARG A 53 -2.12 8.76 3.79
CA ARG A 53 -0.97 8.04 4.36
C ARG A 53 -1.26 6.55 4.40
N THR A 54 -0.21 5.76 4.20
CA THR A 54 -0.30 4.31 4.25
C THR A 54 0.60 3.73 5.34
N TYR A 55 0.12 2.68 6.00
CA TYR A 55 0.85 1.93 7.03
C TYR A 55 0.91 0.45 6.66
N LEU A 56 1.97 -0.24 7.08
CA LEU A 56 2.05 -1.70 7.00
C LEU A 56 1.59 -2.30 8.32
N GLY A 57 0.71 -3.28 8.27
CA GLY A 57 0.20 -4.03 9.42
C GLY A 57 0.18 -5.53 9.16
N ILE A 58 -0.08 -6.31 10.20
CA ILE A 58 -0.35 -7.75 10.13
C ILE A 58 -1.71 -7.96 10.81
N ASP A 59 -2.63 -8.62 10.13
CA ASP A 59 -3.96 -8.92 10.69
C ASP A 59 -3.93 -10.14 11.63
N ASP A 60 -5.07 -10.44 12.26
CA ASP A 60 -5.21 -11.56 13.20
C ASP A 60 -5.01 -12.94 12.55
N ASN A 61 -4.91 -13.03 11.22
CA ASN A 61 -4.63 -14.24 10.45
C ASN A 61 -3.17 -14.33 9.98
N ASP A 62 -2.26 -13.52 10.54
CA ASP A 62 -0.86 -13.39 10.12
C ASP A 62 -0.70 -12.90 8.66
N MET A 63 -1.71 -12.22 8.09
CA MET A 63 -1.64 -11.68 6.74
C MET A 63 -1.17 -10.22 6.76
N GLU A 64 -0.17 -9.91 5.93
CA GLU A 64 0.28 -8.52 5.76
C GLU A 64 -0.79 -7.67 5.08
N LYS A 65 -0.93 -6.42 5.58
CA LYS A 65 -1.91 -5.44 5.13
C LYS A 65 -1.22 -4.11 4.86
N LEU A 66 -1.72 -3.41 3.84
CA LEU A 66 -1.52 -1.98 3.65
C LEU A 66 -2.78 -1.25 4.11
N LEU A 67 -2.65 -0.52 5.21
CA LEU A 67 -3.70 0.33 5.78
C LEU A 67 -3.61 1.71 5.14
N ILE A 68 -4.74 2.33 4.85
CA ILE A 68 -4.85 3.63 4.16
C ILE A 68 -5.69 4.56 5.02
N VAL A 69 -5.22 5.79 5.24
CA VAL A 69 -5.89 6.79 6.08
C VAL A 69 -5.86 8.16 5.41
N GLY A 70 -6.95 8.91 5.54
CA GLY A 70 -7.00 10.33 5.16
C GLY A 70 -6.11 11.18 6.06
N VAL A 71 -5.54 12.25 5.53
CA VAL A 71 -4.69 13.17 6.29
C VAL A 71 -5.16 14.60 6.09
N ASP A 72 -5.43 15.30 7.20
CA ASP A 72 -5.92 16.67 7.19
C ASP A 72 -4.84 17.70 6.77
N GLU A 73 -5.22 18.97 6.64
CA GLU A 73 -4.30 20.06 6.26
C GLU A 73 -3.16 20.30 7.27
N ASN A 74 -3.32 19.85 8.51
CA ASN A 74 -2.33 19.96 9.58
C ASN A 74 -1.39 18.75 9.62
N GLY A 75 -1.63 17.74 8.79
CA GLY A 75 -0.84 16.50 8.73
C GLY A 75 -1.29 15.43 9.73
N ASN A 76 -2.46 15.58 10.37
CA ASN A 76 -3.01 14.59 11.29
C ASN A 76 -3.75 13.49 10.52
N ASP A 77 -3.66 12.28 11.05
CA ASP A 77 -4.42 11.13 10.53
C ASP A 77 -5.90 11.28 10.93
N MET A 78 -6.77 11.09 9.96
CA MET A 78 -8.22 11.16 10.11
C MET A 78 -8.75 9.77 10.49
N THR A 79 -8.93 9.50 11.78
CA THR A 79 -9.37 8.18 12.29
C THR A 79 -10.56 8.27 13.25
N ASN A 80 -11.21 9.43 13.34
CA ASN A 80 -12.39 9.60 14.17
C ASN A 80 -13.66 9.08 13.47
N GLU A 81 -14.03 7.83 13.75
CA GLU A 81 -15.22 7.18 13.17
C GLU A 81 -16.53 7.96 13.44
N ALA A 82 -16.64 8.65 14.59
CA ALA A 82 -17.81 9.47 14.90
C ALA A 82 -17.95 10.69 13.97
N GLN A 83 -16.87 11.05 13.27
CA GLN A 83 -16.83 12.08 12.24
C GLN A 83 -16.81 11.50 10.82
N GLY A 84 -17.00 10.19 10.67
CA GLY A 84 -16.96 9.50 9.39
C GLY A 84 -15.56 9.39 8.78
N GLN A 85 -14.54 9.33 9.62
CA GLN A 85 -13.14 9.15 9.22
C GLN A 85 -12.70 7.73 9.55
N PHE A 86 -12.12 7.02 8.58
CA PHE A 86 -11.88 5.58 8.69
C PHE A 86 -10.46 5.17 8.31
N VAL A 87 -10.10 3.95 8.70
CA VAL A 87 -8.91 3.25 8.23
C VAL A 87 -9.35 2.19 7.24
N TYR A 88 -8.87 2.28 6.00
CA TYR A 88 -9.22 1.36 4.91
C TYR A 88 -8.12 0.31 4.77
N ASP A 89 -8.47 -0.98 4.67
CA ASP A 89 -7.50 -2.08 4.75
C ASP A 89 -7.70 -3.16 3.68
N PHE A 90 -8.56 -2.96 2.67
CA PHE A 90 -8.84 -3.98 1.64
C PHE A 90 -7.69 -4.18 0.67
N THR A 91 -6.54 -4.60 1.18
CA THR A 91 -5.36 -4.82 0.38
C THR A 91 -5.04 -6.30 0.34
N LYS A 92 -4.77 -6.80 -0.87
CA LYS A 92 -4.33 -8.19 -1.07
C LYS A 92 -2.81 -8.20 -1.26
N PRO A 93 -2.06 -8.97 -0.47
CA PRO A 93 -0.62 -9.08 -0.64
C PRO A 93 -0.29 -9.74 -1.99
N CYS A 94 0.79 -9.26 -2.59
CA CYS A 94 1.24 -9.70 -3.90
C CYS A 94 2.72 -10.08 -3.88
N PRO A 95 3.08 -11.35 -4.11
CA PRO A 95 2.24 -12.56 -4.12
C PRO A 95 1.70 -12.93 -2.71
N PRO A 96 0.70 -13.82 -2.56
CA PRO A 96 0.14 -14.75 -3.56
C PRO A 96 -1.23 -14.38 -4.16
N ASP A 97 -1.90 -13.32 -3.71
CA ASP A 97 -3.36 -13.20 -3.89
C ASP A 97 -3.83 -12.35 -5.08
N CYS A 98 -2.90 -11.73 -5.82
CA CYS A 98 -3.25 -10.61 -6.71
C CYS A 98 -2.69 -10.63 -8.14
N GLY A 99 -1.78 -11.54 -8.51
CA GLY A 99 -1.27 -11.62 -9.89
C GLY A 99 0.02 -12.42 -10.10
N GLU A 100 0.38 -12.61 -11.37
CA GLU A 100 1.62 -13.30 -11.80
C GLU A 100 2.84 -12.38 -11.64
N MET A 101 3.93 -12.95 -11.11
CA MET A 101 5.23 -12.27 -11.06
C MET A 101 5.96 -12.43 -12.40
N ASP A 102 6.78 -11.43 -12.78
CA ASP A 102 7.70 -11.55 -13.92
C ASP A 102 8.84 -12.54 -13.63
N ASP A 103 9.68 -12.83 -14.63
CA ASP A 103 10.82 -13.77 -14.51
C ASP A 103 11.83 -13.38 -13.41
N ASP A 104 11.83 -12.11 -12.98
CA ASP A 104 12.66 -11.60 -11.87
C ASP A 104 11.96 -11.75 -10.50
N GLY A 105 10.76 -12.32 -10.47
CA GLY A 105 9.89 -12.45 -9.32
C GLY A 105 9.45 -11.09 -8.77
N LEU A 106 9.17 -10.13 -9.64
CA LEU A 106 8.61 -8.82 -9.33
C LEU A 106 7.18 -8.72 -9.89
N LEU A 107 6.38 -7.77 -9.41
CA LEU A 107 5.14 -7.42 -10.11
C LEU A 107 5.46 -7.03 -11.56
N SER A 108 4.69 -7.57 -12.50
CA SER A 108 4.80 -7.32 -13.95
C SER A 108 4.36 -5.88 -14.29
N LEU A 109 5.20 -4.91 -13.93
CA LEU A 109 5.11 -3.51 -14.39
C LEU A 109 5.43 -3.42 -15.88
#